data_AF-A0A9Q6IAU4-F1
#
_entry.id   AF-A0A9Q6IAU4-F1
#
_cell.length_a   1.000
_cell.length_b   1.000
_cell.length_c   1.000
_cell.angle_alpha   90.00
_cell.angle_beta   90.00
_cell.angle_gamma   90.00
#
_symmetry.space_group_name_H-M   'P 1'
#
loop_
_entity.id
_entity.type
_entity.pdbx_description
1 polymer ?
#
loop_
_entity_poly.entity_id
_entity_poly.type
_entity_poly.pdbx_seq_one_letter_code
_entity_poly.pdbx_strand_id
1 'polypeptide(L)'
;MSQRPLLLFGCTLIFGLFALLAAGAPIARFELWLASLDSSASAQAAARAPLIDCVNQYDVPWRLGYYTYGTQAAWRAAFTDLLNNAKDFADGAKTNMDTLPARDCEPRLLHRLRHLQPDAPLIGLAERYIDALHQANLARRAHSSAVPGAYLPAEEDAATVALLKPKFDHYLQASADLRAALASADIGARREQQRLLEQRLGLDIHWHLLDYMIQARLTVEQISQGMREKTLTPAQLAQASQDLQRTWDAGQPLRNRPQSSRTQPAHYLWSQITRPAQRYQQALLALQQDWQKQAEPQHLSEDYHAIMRAYDSLLSYYNKQAQMDY
;
A
#
# COMPACT_ATOMS: atom_id res chain seq x y z
N MET A 1 0.35 -0.28 -58.37
CA MET A 1 1.29 0.53 -57.57
C MET A 1 1.36 -0.05 -56.17
N SER A 2 2.53 -0.51 -55.75
CA SER A 2 2.74 -1.28 -54.52
C SER A 2 2.59 -0.38 -53.29
N GLN A 3 1.67 -0.71 -52.37
CA GLN A 3 1.44 -0.03 -51.08
C GLN A 3 2.48 -0.41 -49.99
N ARG A 4 3.46 -1.26 -50.31
CA ARG A 4 4.49 -1.70 -49.37
C ARG A 4 5.49 -0.62 -48.90
N PRO A 5 5.89 0.41 -49.67
CA PRO A 5 6.86 1.39 -49.19
C PRO A 5 6.27 2.43 -48.23
N LEU A 6 4.96 2.67 -48.24
CA LEU A 6 4.28 3.60 -47.32
C LEU A 6 4.09 3.03 -45.91
N LEU A 7 3.83 1.73 -45.79
CA LEU A 7 3.73 1.05 -44.49
C LEU A 7 5.10 0.90 -43.80
N LEU A 8 6.16 0.66 -44.58
CA LEU A 8 7.52 0.58 -44.03
C LEU A 8 8.04 1.94 -43.55
N PHE A 9 7.73 3.04 -44.25
CA PHE A 9 8.08 4.39 -43.78
C PHE A 9 7.27 4.85 -42.57
N GLY A 10 5.98 4.48 -42.46
CA GLY A 10 5.16 4.80 -41.30
C GLY A 10 5.61 4.10 -40.02
N CYS A 11 5.96 2.81 -40.11
CA CYS A 11 6.46 2.05 -38.96
C CYS A 11 7.86 2.48 -38.52
N THR A 12 8.78 2.79 -39.46
CA THR A 12 10.13 3.24 -39.09
C THR A 12 10.15 4.66 -38.54
N LEU A 13 9.20 5.53 -38.91
CA LEU A 13 9.09 6.87 -38.33
C LEU A 13 8.52 6.82 -36.90
N ILE A 14 7.58 5.92 -36.62
CA ILE A 14 7.05 5.67 -35.27
C ILE A 14 8.15 5.07 -34.38
N PHE A 15 8.86 4.03 -34.83
CA PHE A 15 9.97 3.44 -34.06
C PHE A 15 11.19 4.39 -33.94
N GLY A 16 11.45 5.21 -34.96
CA GLY A 16 12.51 6.23 -34.94
C GLY A 16 12.24 7.38 -33.96
N LEU A 17 10.97 7.78 -33.81
CA LEU A 17 10.56 8.76 -32.80
C LEU A 17 10.63 8.20 -31.36
N PHE A 18 10.41 6.89 -31.18
CA PHE A 18 10.62 6.22 -29.88
C PHE A 18 12.10 6.01 -29.53
N ALA A 19 13.01 5.94 -30.50
CA ALA A 19 14.43 5.69 -30.27
C ALA A 19 15.25 6.96 -29.94
N LEU A 20 14.74 8.16 -30.27
CA LEU A 20 15.48 9.43 -30.12
C LEU A 20 15.02 10.30 -28.92
N LEU A 21 14.00 9.88 -28.18
CA LEU A 21 13.51 10.58 -27.00
C LEU A 21 13.54 9.62 -25.81
N ALA A 22 14.14 10.04 -24.70
CA ALA A 22 14.18 9.28 -23.45
C ALA A 22 12.82 8.59 -23.19
N ALA A 23 12.81 7.25 -23.30
CA ALA A 23 11.61 6.45 -23.58
C ALA A 23 10.47 6.53 -22.55
N GLY A 24 10.65 7.18 -21.40
CA GLY A 24 9.65 7.26 -20.34
C GLY A 24 8.50 8.25 -20.60
N ALA A 25 8.79 9.43 -21.16
CA ALA A 25 7.81 10.50 -21.33
C ALA A 25 6.70 10.22 -22.38
N PRO A 26 7.02 9.72 -23.59
CA PRO A 26 5.98 9.45 -24.59
C PRO A 26 5.10 8.24 -24.22
N ILE A 27 5.66 7.20 -23.59
CA ILE A 27 4.90 6.03 -23.10
C ILE A 27 3.94 6.46 -21.97
N ALA A 28 4.42 7.25 -21.02
CA ALA A 28 3.60 7.80 -19.94
C ALA A 28 2.42 8.64 -20.45
N ARG A 29 2.62 9.43 -21.52
CA ARG A 29 1.54 10.22 -22.16
C ARG A 29 0.54 9.35 -22.90
N PHE A 30 0.99 8.28 -23.55
CA PHE A 30 0.11 7.34 -24.24
C PHE A 30 -0.79 6.57 -23.26
N GLU A 31 -0.23 6.08 -22.14
CA GLU A 31 -1.02 5.40 -21.10
C GLU A 31 -2.04 6.32 -20.44
N LEU A 32 -1.67 7.58 -20.16
CA LEU A 32 -2.60 8.58 -19.65
C LEU A 32 -3.70 8.91 -20.67
N TRP A 33 -3.34 9.03 -21.95
CA TRP A 33 -4.30 9.26 -23.03
C TRP A 33 -5.30 8.10 -23.11
N LEU A 34 -4.84 6.85 -23.11
CA LEU A 34 -5.72 5.67 -23.09
C LEU A 34 -6.65 5.66 -21.89
N ALA A 35 -6.14 5.93 -20.68
CA ALA A 35 -6.95 5.99 -19.48
C ALA A 35 -7.99 7.14 -19.50
N SER A 36 -7.63 8.27 -20.13
CA SER A 36 -8.54 9.41 -20.28
C SER A 36 -9.70 9.17 -21.25
N LEU A 37 -9.60 8.17 -22.13
CA LEU A 37 -10.71 7.77 -23.01
C LEU A 37 -11.83 7.06 -22.23
N ASP A 38 -11.52 6.46 -21.08
CA ASP A 38 -12.49 5.80 -20.21
C ASP A 38 -13.14 6.80 -19.25
N SER A 39 -12.35 7.50 -18.43
CA SER A 39 -12.84 8.58 -17.57
C SER A 39 -11.71 9.46 -17.00
N SER A 40 -12.06 10.61 -16.41
CA SER A 40 -11.11 11.42 -15.64
C SER A 40 -10.58 10.66 -14.41
N ALA A 41 -11.41 9.85 -13.76
CA ALA A 41 -11.01 9.04 -12.60
C ALA A 41 -9.98 7.96 -13.01
N SER A 42 -10.18 7.33 -14.16
CA SER A 42 -9.25 6.34 -14.73
C SER A 42 -7.90 6.98 -15.07
N ALA A 43 -7.90 8.17 -15.67
CA ALA A 43 -6.66 8.94 -15.91
C ALA A 43 -5.94 9.30 -14.60
N GLN A 44 -6.67 9.72 -13.56
CA GLN A 44 -6.09 10.03 -12.26
C GLN A 44 -5.50 8.81 -11.55
N ALA A 45 -6.18 7.66 -11.61
CA ALA A 45 -5.66 6.39 -11.10
C ALA A 45 -4.38 5.97 -11.84
N ALA A 46 -4.39 6.02 -13.17
CA ALA A 46 -3.22 5.70 -14.00
C ALA A 46 -2.02 6.64 -13.74
N ALA A 47 -2.29 7.90 -13.38
CA ALA A 47 -1.24 8.86 -13.01
C ALA A 47 -0.59 8.54 -11.66
N ARG A 48 -1.35 7.95 -10.72
CA ARG A 48 -0.89 7.58 -9.37
C ARG A 48 -0.31 6.17 -9.28
N ALA A 49 -0.65 5.27 -10.21
CA ALA A 49 -0.26 3.87 -10.16
C ALA A 49 1.25 3.64 -9.91
N PRO A 50 2.19 4.29 -10.63
CA PRO A 50 3.62 4.08 -10.36
C PRO A 50 4.06 4.46 -8.95
N LEU A 51 3.42 5.47 -8.36
CA LEU A 51 3.69 5.89 -6.98
C LEU A 51 3.10 4.93 -5.96
N ILE A 52 1.91 4.40 -6.23
CA ILE A 52 1.28 3.34 -5.42
C ILE A 52 2.14 2.07 -5.43
N ASP A 53 2.65 1.67 -6.60
CA ASP A 53 3.52 0.49 -6.74
C ASP A 53 4.81 0.64 -5.95
N CYS A 54 5.48 1.79 -6.07
CA CYS A 54 6.66 2.14 -5.30
C CYS A 54 6.40 2.02 -3.78
N VAL A 55 5.32 2.63 -3.27
CA VAL A 55 4.98 2.57 -1.85
C VAL A 55 4.67 1.13 -1.41
N ASN A 56 3.89 0.40 -2.18
CA ASN A 56 3.53 -1.00 -1.87
C ASN A 56 4.76 -1.91 -1.79
N GLN A 57 5.77 -1.65 -2.63
CA GLN A 57 6.97 -2.47 -2.71
C GLN A 57 7.93 -2.25 -1.53
N TYR A 58 8.05 -1.02 -1.03
CA TYR A 58 9.05 -0.67 -0.01
C TYR A 58 8.49 -0.50 1.39
N ASP A 59 7.23 -0.09 1.54
CA ASP A 59 6.79 0.44 2.83
C ASP A 59 6.58 -0.62 3.92
N VAL A 60 5.83 -1.67 3.60
CA VAL A 60 5.57 -2.76 4.55
C VAL A 60 6.87 -3.45 5.00
N PRO A 61 7.79 -3.84 4.07
CA PRO A 61 9.10 -4.36 4.45
C PRO A 61 9.89 -3.47 5.40
N TRP A 62 9.98 -2.17 5.11
CA TRP A 62 10.71 -1.23 5.94
C TRP A 62 10.10 -1.08 7.34
N ARG A 63 8.77 -0.96 7.44
CA ARG A 63 8.07 -0.82 8.73
C ARG A 63 8.25 -2.07 9.59
N LEU A 64 8.05 -3.25 9.00
CA LEU A 64 8.23 -4.53 9.68
C LEU A 64 9.66 -4.73 10.15
N GLY A 65 10.63 -4.40 9.31
CA GLY A 65 12.03 -4.32 9.70
C GLY A 65 12.15 -3.43 10.93
N TYR A 66 11.88 -2.13 10.76
CA TYR A 66 12.11 -1.12 11.78
C TYR A 66 11.56 -1.46 13.16
N TYR A 67 10.35 -2.02 13.26
CA TYR A 67 9.74 -2.39 14.55
C TYR A 67 10.58 -3.39 15.37
N THR A 68 11.50 -4.11 14.73
CA THR A 68 12.38 -5.08 15.39
C THR A 68 13.78 -4.53 15.66
N TYR A 69 14.15 -3.39 15.06
CA TYR A 69 15.48 -2.79 15.16
C TYR A 69 15.77 -2.27 16.55
N GLY A 70 16.88 -2.70 17.16
CA GLY A 70 17.35 -2.14 18.43
C GLY A 70 16.37 -2.34 19.60
N THR A 71 15.40 -3.25 19.45
CA THR A 71 14.42 -3.57 20.49
C THR A 71 14.97 -4.62 21.47
N GLN A 72 14.45 -4.60 22.71
CA GLN A 72 14.79 -5.63 23.70
C GLN A 72 14.27 -7.01 23.25
N ALA A 73 14.95 -8.09 23.65
CA ALA A 73 14.63 -9.46 23.24
C ALA A 73 13.15 -9.87 23.45
N ALA A 74 12.47 -9.32 24.45
CA ALA A 74 11.05 -9.53 24.71
C ALA A 74 10.14 -9.05 23.57
N TRP A 75 10.47 -7.92 22.94
CA TRP A 75 9.73 -7.40 21.78
C TRP A 75 9.97 -8.29 20.56
N ARG A 76 11.20 -8.75 20.32
CA ARG A 76 11.49 -9.70 19.23
C ARG A 76 10.67 -10.98 19.34
N ALA A 77 10.41 -11.50 20.53
CA ALA A 77 9.57 -12.68 20.74
C ALA A 77 8.09 -12.40 20.37
N ALA A 78 7.52 -11.27 20.81
CA ALA A 78 6.18 -10.84 20.39
C ALA A 78 6.08 -10.59 18.88
N PHE A 79 7.18 -10.10 18.27
CA PHE A 79 7.30 -9.91 16.83
C PHE A 79 7.66 -11.18 16.07
N THR A 80 8.06 -12.28 16.71
CA THR A 80 8.40 -13.54 16.02
C THR A 80 7.15 -14.18 15.43
N ASP A 81 5.99 -14.09 16.08
CA ASP A 81 4.71 -14.44 15.47
C ASP A 81 4.37 -13.50 14.32
N LEU A 82 4.61 -12.19 14.47
CA LEU A 82 4.41 -11.23 13.38
C LEU A 82 5.34 -11.52 12.18
N LEU A 83 6.58 -11.94 12.41
CA LEU A 83 7.61 -12.27 11.41
C LEU A 83 7.41 -13.66 10.79
N ASN A 84 6.94 -14.64 11.56
CA ASN A 84 6.52 -15.94 11.05
C ASN A 84 5.25 -15.81 10.20
N ASN A 85 4.35 -14.91 10.58
CA ASN A 85 3.28 -14.48 9.69
C ASN A 85 3.82 -13.53 8.63
N ALA A 86 4.93 -12.80 8.84
CA ALA A 86 5.62 -11.99 7.81
C ALA A 86 6.07 -12.87 6.63
N LYS A 87 6.31 -14.16 6.86
CA LYS A 87 6.54 -15.14 5.78
C LYS A 87 5.35 -15.25 4.82
N ASP A 88 4.13 -15.17 5.33
CA ASP A 88 2.92 -15.08 4.48
C ASP A 88 2.91 -13.77 3.63
N PHE A 89 3.65 -12.72 4.02
CA PHE A 89 3.88 -11.49 3.24
C PHE A 89 5.11 -11.60 2.32
N ALA A 90 6.05 -12.46 2.68
CA ALA A 90 7.35 -12.68 2.04
C ALA A 90 7.36 -13.73 0.93
N ASP A 91 6.26 -14.49 0.75
CA ASP A 91 6.14 -15.50 -0.32
C ASP A 91 6.01 -14.88 -1.73
N GLY A 92 6.67 -13.74 -2.00
CA GLY A 92 6.65 -13.03 -3.28
C GLY A 92 7.29 -11.63 -3.22
N ALA A 93 7.33 -11.00 -2.05
CA ALA A 93 8.17 -9.81 -1.87
C ALA A 93 9.63 -10.28 -1.86
N LYS A 94 10.45 -9.71 -2.75
CA LYS A 94 11.90 -9.90 -2.71
C LYS A 94 12.37 -9.60 -1.28
N THR A 95 12.64 -10.66 -0.51
CA THR A 95 12.94 -10.59 0.92
C THR A 95 14.24 -9.86 1.23
N ASN A 96 14.97 -9.49 0.17
CA ASN A 96 16.17 -8.71 0.24
C ASN A 96 15.90 -7.30 -0.27
N MET A 97 15.92 -6.31 0.63
CA MET A 97 15.80 -4.91 0.23
C MET A 97 16.95 -4.45 -0.69
N ASP A 98 18.06 -5.19 -0.73
CA ASP A 98 19.14 -4.97 -1.69
C ASP A 98 18.86 -5.52 -3.09
N THR A 99 17.82 -6.36 -3.26
CA THR A 99 17.35 -6.82 -4.57
C THR A 99 16.06 -6.13 -5.04
N LEU A 100 15.48 -5.25 -4.22
CA LEU A 100 14.42 -4.35 -4.65
C LEU A 100 14.99 -3.40 -5.72
N PRO A 101 14.40 -3.33 -6.93
CA PRO A 101 14.95 -2.52 -8.00
C PRO A 101 14.89 -1.04 -7.60
N ALA A 102 16.05 -0.43 -7.34
CA ALA A 102 16.14 0.98 -6.98
C ALA A 102 15.46 1.93 -8.00
N ARG A 103 15.27 1.44 -9.23
CA ARG A 103 14.61 2.14 -10.33
C ARG A 103 13.11 2.32 -10.18
N ASP A 104 12.46 1.55 -9.30
CA ASP A 104 11.00 1.53 -9.12
C ASP A 104 10.52 2.71 -8.26
N CYS A 105 11.42 3.30 -7.45
CA CYS A 105 11.16 4.47 -6.61
C CYS A 105 12.12 5.64 -6.93
N GLU A 106 12.09 6.14 -8.17
CA GLU A 106 12.87 7.31 -8.61
C GLU A 106 11.98 8.50 -8.99
N PRO A 107 12.47 9.76 -8.92
CA PRO A 107 11.67 10.96 -9.21
C PRO A 107 10.93 10.99 -10.56
N ARG A 108 11.39 10.19 -11.54
CA ARG A 108 10.74 10.03 -12.85
C ARG A 108 9.37 9.37 -12.79
N LEU A 109 9.06 8.59 -11.76
CA LEU A 109 7.74 7.96 -11.58
C LEU A 109 6.62 9.02 -11.48
N LEU A 110 6.98 10.22 -11.02
CA LEU A 110 6.04 11.34 -10.87
C LEU A 110 5.71 12.05 -12.18
N HIS A 111 6.29 11.65 -13.31
CA HIS A 111 6.04 12.33 -14.59
C HIS A 111 4.55 12.36 -14.95
N ARG A 112 3.83 11.24 -14.78
CA ARG A 112 2.39 11.18 -15.10
C ARG A 112 1.59 12.09 -14.18
N LEU A 113 1.87 12.03 -12.88
CA LEU A 113 1.22 12.85 -11.87
C LEU A 113 1.46 14.35 -12.12
N ARG A 114 2.71 14.76 -12.40
CA ARG A 114 3.04 16.16 -12.75
C ARG A 114 2.35 16.63 -14.03
N HIS A 115 2.17 15.73 -15.00
CA HIS A 115 1.52 16.10 -16.26
C HIS A 115 0.00 16.28 -16.09
N LEU A 116 -0.65 15.40 -15.34
CA LEU A 116 -2.10 15.43 -15.17
C LEU A 116 -2.55 16.39 -14.05
N GLN A 117 -1.77 16.51 -12.98
CA GLN A 117 -2.11 17.28 -11.78
C GLN A 117 -0.86 18.02 -11.25
N PRO A 118 -0.36 19.06 -11.95
CA PRO A 118 0.90 19.73 -11.60
C PRO A 118 0.92 20.36 -10.20
N ASP A 119 -0.24 20.79 -9.71
CA ASP A 119 -0.38 21.44 -8.39
C ASP A 119 -0.82 20.46 -7.29
N ALA A 120 -0.83 19.15 -7.56
CA ALA A 120 -1.25 18.17 -6.57
C ALA A 120 -0.31 18.20 -5.35
N PRO A 121 -0.83 18.38 -4.11
CA PRO A 121 -0.03 18.29 -2.88
C PRO A 121 0.73 16.96 -2.76
N LEU A 122 0.22 15.92 -3.42
CA LEU A 122 0.80 14.59 -3.52
C LEU A 122 2.22 14.59 -4.12
N ILE A 123 2.54 15.52 -5.03
CA ILE A 123 3.87 15.58 -5.67
C ILE A 123 4.95 15.86 -4.62
N GLY A 124 4.77 16.91 -3.81
CA GLY A 124 5.74 17.26 -2.78
C GLY A 124 5.87 16.21 -1.67
N LEU A 125 4.77 15.52 -1.34
CA LEU A 125 4.81 14.37 -0.43
C LEU A 125 5.61 13.19 -1.01
N ALA A 126 5.44 12.91 -2.30
CA ALA A 126 6.15 11.83 -2.97
C ALA A 126 7.64 12.12 -3.11
N GLU A 127 8.03 13.37 -3.38
CA GLU A 127 9.44 13.80 -3.40
C GLU A 127 10.10 13.59 -2.03
N ARG A 128 9.44 14.04 -0.94
CA ARG A 128 9.94 13.79 0.42
C ARG A 128 10.07 12.32 0.74
N TYR A 129 9.11 11.50 0.33
CA TYR A 129 9.16 10.04 0.50
C TYR A 129 10.35 9.41 -0.23
N ILE A 130 10.53 9.73 -1.51
CA ILE A 130 11.61 9.20 -2.35
C ILE A 130 12.98 9.57 -1.75
N ASP A 131 13.15 10.83 -1.34
CA ASP A 131 14.39 11.30 -0.72
C ASP A 131 14.65 10.63 0.63
N ALA A 132 13.63 10.53 1.49
CA ALA A 132 13.78 9.89 2.80
C ALA A 132 14.07 8.39 2.66
N LEU A 133 13.42 7.69 1.71
CA LEU A 133 13.68 6.29 1.39
C LEU A 133 15.11 6.09 0.89
N HIS A 134 15.59 6.98 0.03
CA HIS A 134 16.97 6.95 -0.47
C HIS A 134 17.98 7.10 0.69
N GLN A 135 17.78 8.10 1.55
CA GLN A 135 18.66 8.35 2.69
C GLN A 135 18.65 7.19 3.71
N ALA A 136 17.47 6.64 4.01
CA ALA A 136 17.33 5.51 4.92
C ALA A 136 18.02 4.25 4.34
N ASN A 137 17.88 4.00 3.05
CA ASN A 137 18.56 2.89 2.37
C ASN A 137 20.09 3.06 2.35
N LEU A 138 20.60 4.26 2.09
CA LEU A 138 22.04 4.54 2.17
C LEU A 138 22.59 4.28 3.57
N ALA A 139 21.91 4.80 4.60
CA ALA A 139 22.30 4.62 5.98
C ALA A 139 22.25 3.16 6.41
N ARG A 140 21.19 2.43 6.03
CA ARG A 140 21.09 0.98 6.26
C ARG A 140 22.25 0.24 5.60
N ARG A 141 22.54 0.51 4.32
CA ARG A 141 23.59 -0.19 3.56
C ARG A 141 24.98 0.02 4.14
N ALA A 142 25.26 1.22 4.66
CA ALA A 142 26.54 1.51 5.31
C ALA A 142 26.81 0.64 6.56
N HIS A 143 25.75 0.12 7.20
CA HIS A 143 25.82 -0.68 8.44
C HIS A 143 25.25 -2.11 8.28
N SER A 144 24.83 -2.45 7.07
CA SER A 144 24.33 -3.77 6.71
C SER A 144 25.53 -4.67 6.45
N SER A 145 26.09 -5.26 7.51
CA SER A 145 27.07 -6.33 7.39
C SER A 145 26.46 -7.53 6.64
N ALA A 146 26.55 -7.52 5.31
CA ALA A 146 26.47 -8.62 4.35
C ALA A 146 25.47 -9.78 4.55
N VAL A 147 24.42 -9.68 5.39
CA VAL A 147 23.39 -10.71 5.51
C VAL A 147 22.40 -10.54 4.37
N PRO A 148 22.40 -11.43 3.36
CA PRO A 148 21.45 -11.33 2.25
C PRO A 148 20.03 -11.53 2.81
N GLY A 149 19.13 -10.58 2.57
CA GLY A 149 17.75 -10.67 3.07
C GLY A 149 17.47 -9.93 4.39
N ALA A 150 18.45 -9.24 4.99
CA ALA A 150 18.19 -8.43 6.17
C ALA A 150 17.52 -7.09 5.82
N TYR A 151 16.33 -6.84 6.37
CA TYR A 151 15.59 -5.57 6.20
C TYR A 151 16.27 -4.39 6.91
N LEU A 152 17.11 -4.67 7.90
CA LEU A 152 17.79 -3.70 8.75
C LEU A 152 19.25 -4.07 8.99
N PRO A 153 20.08 -3.14 9.51
CA PRO A 153 21.44 -3.45 9.93
C PRO A 153 21.46 -4.54 11.01
N ALA A 154 22.45 -5.44 10.95
CA ALA A 154 22.68 -6.40 12.03
C ALA A 154 23.36 -5.75 13.25
N GLU A 155 24.02 -4.62 13.04
CA GLU A 155 24.60 -3.79 14.10
C GLU A 155 23.48 -3.08 14.87
N GLU A 156 23.32 -3.50 16.13
CA GLU A 156 22.30 -2.98 17.06
C GLU A 156 22.92 -2.46 18.36
N ASP A 157 24.22 -2.14 18.37
CA ASP A 157 24.81 -1.45 19.50
C ASP A 157 24.18 -0.05 19.68
N ALA A 158 24.16 0.45 20.91
CA ALA A 158 23.43 1.65 21.26
C ALA A 158 23.88 2.89 20.48
N ALA A 159 25.16 3.00 20.09
CA ALA A 159 25.67 4.13 19.34
C ALA A 159 25.20 4.09 17.88
N THR A 160 25.26 2.92 17.25
CA THR A 160 24.76 2.71 15.89
C THR A 160 23.24 2.91 15.81
N VAL A 161 22.48 2.38 16.76
CA VAL A 161 21.03 2.59 16.83
C VAL A 161 20.70 4.08 16.97
N ALA A 162 21.39 4.81 17.86
CA ALA A 162 21.19 6.25 18.05
C ALA A 162 21.52 7.07 16.79
N LEU A 163 22.51 6.63 16.00
CA LEU A 163 22.90 7.26 14.74
C LEU A 163 21.86 7.03 13.63
N LEU A 164 21.32 5.82 13.52
CA LEU A 164 20.46 5.41 12.41
C LEU A 164 18.98 5.71 12.62
N LYS A 165 18.52 5.63 13.88
CA LYS A 165 17.12 5.81 14.24
C LYS A 165 16.50 7.12 13.71
N PRO A 166 17.15 8.30 13.78
CA PRO A 166 16.58 9.52 13.22
C PRO A 166 16.31 9.46 11.70
N LYS A 167 17.16 8.76 10.94
CA LYS A 167 16.98 8.61 9.48
C LYS A 167 15.83 7.67 9.17
N PHE A 168 15.70 6.60 9.94
CA PHE A 168 14.59 5.66 9.80
C PHE A 168 13.26 6.31 10.25
N ASP A 169 13.25 7.05 11.35
CA ASP A 169 12.09 7.82 11.80
C ASP A 169 11.63 8.83 10.75
N HIS A 170 12.58 9.55 10.13
CA HIS A 170 12.27 10.49 9.04
C HIS A 170 11.61 9.79 7.84
N TYR A 171 12.12 8.62 7.43
CA TYR A 171 11.49 7.82 6.38
C TYR A 171 10.08 7.36 6.77
N LEU A 172 9.89 6.85 7.99
CA LEU A 172 8.59 6.36 8.44
C LEU A 172 7.53 7.46 8.51
N GLN A 173 7.94 8.67 8.86
CA GLN A 173 7.09 9.85 8.84
C GLN A 173 6.72 10.22 7.40
N ALA A 174 7.69 10.36 6.49
CA ALA A 174 7.43 10.69 5.10
C ALA A 174 6.54 9.63 4.41
N SER A 175 6.76 8.36 4.73
CA SER A 175 5.89 7.25 4.32
C SER A 175 4.47 7.38 4.86
N ALA A 176 4.30 7.69 6.15
CA ALA A 176 2.98 7.81 6.75
C ALA A 176 2.18 8.95 6.09
N ASP A 177 2.84 10.09 5.86
CA ASP A 177 2.22 11.26 5.22
C ASP A 177 1.82 10.96 3.77
N LEU A 178 2.72 10.33 3.00
CA LEU A 178 2.43 9.95 1.61
C LEU A 178 1.30 8.92 1.53
N ARG A 179 1.32 7.87 2.37
CA ARG A 179 0.27 6.84 2.38
C ARG A 179 -1.09 7.40 2.72
N ALA A 180 -1.16 8.33 3.68
CA ALA A 180 -2.39 9.02 4.02
C ALA A 180 -2.93 9.82 2.82
N ALA A 181 -2.08 10.61 2.16
CA ALA A 181 -2.49 11.41 1.01
C ALA A 181 -2.87 10.56 -0.22
N LEU A 182 -2.09 9.51 -0.53
CA LEU A 182 -2.40 8.59 -1.63
C LEU A 182 -3.76 7.93 -1.45
N ALA A 183 -4.02 7.41 -0.26
CA ALA A 183 -5.26 6.70 0.00
C ALA A 183 -6.48 7.63 -0.04
N SER A 184 -6.35 8.86 0.47
CA SER A 184 -7.38 9.89 0.35
C SER A 184 -7.64 10.27 -1.11
N ALA A 185 -6.59 10.45 -1.91
CA ALA A 185 -6.70 10.78 -3.33
C ALA A 185 -7.27 9.63 -4.19
N ASP A 186 -7.15 8.38 -3.73
CA ASP A 186 -7.57 7.19 -4.48
C ASP A 186 -8.99 6.72 -4.14
N ILE A 187 -9.58 7.19 -3.03
CA ILE A 187 -10.90 6.73 -2.57
C ILE A 187 -12.00 6.95 -3.60
N GLY A 188 -11.98 8.09 -4.31
CA GLY A 188 -12.95 8.42 -5.35
C GLY A 188 -12.84 7.49 -6.56
N ALA A 189 -11.62 7.16 -6.99
CA ALA A 189 -11.38 6.22 -8.09
C ALA A 189 -11.85 4.81 -7.73
N ARG A 190 -11.63 4.37 -6.48
CA ARG A 190 -12.11 3.07 -5.99
C ARG A 190 -13.64 3.00 -5.91
N ARG A 191 -14.30 4.09 -5.48
CA ARG A 191 -15.77 4.18 -5.49
C ARG A 191 -16.33 4.14 -6.91
N GLU A 192 -15.67 4.77 -7.87
CA GLU A 192 -16.06 4.68 -9.27
C GLU A 192 -15.86 3.27 -9.84
N GLN A 193 -14.73 2.62 -9.54
CA GLN A 193 -14.49 1.22 -9.89
C GLN A 193 -15.57 0.31 -9.30
N GLN A 194 -15.98 0.53 -8.05
CA GLN A 194 -17.06 -0.19 -7.39
C GLN A 194 -18.39 -0.01 -8.13
N ARG A 195 -18.74 1.23 -8.52
CA ARG A 195 -19.94 1.53 -9.31
C ARG A 195 -19.94 0.79 -10.66
N LEU A 196 -18.78 0.74 -11.34
CA LEU A 196 -18.63 0.02 -12.60
C LEU A 196 -18.75 -1.49 -12.43
N LEU A 197 -18.20 -2.05 -11.35
CA LEU A 197 -18.39 -3.47 -11.01
C LEU A 197 -19.88 -3.76 -10.78
N GLU A 198 -20.59 -2.93 -10.03
CA GLU A 198 -22.02 -3.08 -9.78
C GLU A 198 -22.83 -3.10 -11.07
N GLN A 199 -22.54 -2.18 -11.99
CA GLN A 199 -23.25 -2.11 -13.27
C GLN A 199 -23.02 -3.33 -14.17
N ARG A 200 -21.82 -3.93 -14.09
CA ARG A 200 -21.42 -5.05 -14.97
C ARG A 200 -21.72 -6.42 -14.37
N LEU A 201 -21.72 -6.52 -13.04
CA LEU A 201 -21.71 -7.77 -12.28
C LEU A 201 -22.78 -7.85 -11.20
N GLY A 202 -23.43 -6.73 -10.88
CA GLY A 202 -24.21 -6.59 -9.66
C GLY A 202 -23.32 -6.57 -8.41
N LEU A 203 -23.95 -6.81 -7.26
CA LEU A 203 -23.28 -6.93 -5.96
C LEU A 203 -22.63 -8.33 -5.82
N ASP A 204 -21.67 -8.62 -6.69
CA ASP A 204 -20.95 -9.89 -6.70
C ASP A 204 -19.71 -9.87 -5.77
N ILE A 205 -18.94 -10.96 -5.76
CA ILE A 205 -17.79 -11.09 -4.86
C ILE A 205 -16.71 -10.04 -5.13
N HIS A 206 -16.53 -9.57 -6.37
CA HIS A 206 -15.56 -8.52 -6.69
C HIS A 206 -15.99 -7.19 -6.08
N TRP A 207 -17.28 -6.86 -6.20
CA TRP A 207 -17.86 -5.67 -5.61
C TRP A 207 -17.69 -5.66 -4.09
N HIS A 208 -18.05 -6.76 -3.41
CA HIS A 208 -17.97 -6.84 -1.95
C HIS A 208 -16.52 -6.82 -1.42
N LEU A 209 -15.58 -7.40 -2.17
CA LEU A 209 -14.17 -7.37 -1.79
C LEU A 209 -13.63 -5.95 -1.88
N LEU A 210 -13.97 -5.20 -2.94
CA LEU A 210 -13.60 -3.80 -3.07
C LEU A 210 -14.30 -2.93 -2.00
N ASP A 211 -15.58 -3.18 -1.72
CA ASP A 211 -16.32 -2.47 -0.67
C ASP A 211 -15.66 -2.63 0.70
N TYR A 212 -15.27 -3.85 1.05
CA TYR A 212 -14.55 -4.13 2.30
C TYR A 212 -13.22 -3.38 2.38
N MET A 213 -12.43 -3.37 1.31
CA MET A 213 -11.15 -2.65 1.31
C MET A 213 -11.32 -1.13 1.39
N ILE A 214 -12.38 -0.59 0.78
CA ILE A 214 -12.74 0.82 0.94
C ILE A 214 -13.15 1.11 2.39
N GLN A 215 -14.02 0.30 2.99
CA GLN A 215 -14.46 0.47 4.38
C GLN A 215 -13.28 0.33 5.36
N ALA A 216 -12.40 -0.64 5.16
CA ALA A 216 -11.19 -0.82 5.97
C ALA A 216 -10.29 0.43 5.93
N ARG A 217 -10.17 1.06 4.75
CA ARG A 217 -9.42 2.31 4.62
C ARG A 217 -10.09 3.47 5.35
N LEU A 218 -11.40 3.66 5.17
CA LEU A 218 -12.14 4.72 5.85
C LEU A 218 -12.05 4.59 7.38
N THR A 219 -12.09 3.35 7.87
CA THR A 219 -11.94 3.02 9.30
C THR A 219 -10.59 3.48 9.85
N VAL A 220 -9.47 3.08 9.22
CA VAL A 220 -8.14 3.50 9.71
C VAL A 220 -7.93 5.00 9.60
N GLU A 221 -8.50 5.65 8.58
CA GLU A 221 -8.40 7.09 8.37
C GLU A 221 -9.14 7.86 9.45
N GLN A 222 -10.39 7.49 9.75
CA GLN A 222 -11.18 8.07 10.82
C GLN A 222 -10.47 7.95 12.18
N ILE A 223 -9.91 6.78 12.50
CA ILE A 223 -9.19 6.54 13.75
C ILE A 223 -7.91 7.37 13.80
N SER A 224 -7.11 7.36 12.73
CA SER A 224 -5.85 8.10 12.66
C SER A 224 -6.06 9.61 12.76
N GLN A 225 -7.07 10.14 12.06
CA GLN A 225 -7.42 11.55 12.13
C GLN A 225 -7.94 11.91 13.52
N GLY A 226 -8.86 11.12 14.08
CA GLY A 226 -9.39 11.35 15.42
C GLY A 226 -8.30 11.33 16.50
N MET A 227 -7.30 10.45 16.37
CA MET A 227 -6.15 10.43 17.29
C MET A 227 -5.28 11.69 17.16
N ARG A 228 -4.96 12.11 15.93
CA ARG A 228 -4.14 13.31 15.67
C ARG A 228 -4.83 14.58 16.16
N GLU A 229 -6.13 14.69 15.94
CA GLU A 229 -6.94 15.84 16.33
C GLU A 229 -7.41 15.78 17.78
N LYS A 230 -7.13 14.66 18.49
CA LYS A 230 -7.61 14.38 19.85
C LYS A 230 -9.15 14.42 19.97
N THR A 231 -9.83 14.01 18.90
CA THR A 231 -11.29 13.96 18.78
C THR A 231 -11.84 12.53 18.78
N LEU A 232 -10.98 11.50 18.75
CA LEU A 232 -11.42 10.11 18.76
C LEU A 232 -12.12 9.77 20.08
N THR A 233 -13.31 9.19 19.97
CA THR A 233 -14.12 8.72 21.09
C THR A 233 -14.36 7.21 21.04
N PRO A 234 -14.63 6.55 22.18
CA PRO A 234 -15.02 5.14 22.19
C PRO A 234 -16.25 4.84 21.31
N ALA A 235 -17.20 5.77 21.20
CA ALA A 235 -18.39 5.60 20.37
C ALA A 235 -18.05 5.63 18.87
N GLN A 236 -17.17 6.54 18.43
CA GLN A 236 -16.70 6.56 17.04
C GLN A 236 -15.91 5.30 16.69
N LEU A 237 -15.06 4.82 17.60
CA LEU A 237 -14.32 3.57 17.41
C LEU A 237 -15.26 2.37 17.31
N ALA A 238 -16.26 2.28 18.19
CA ALA A 238 -17.28 1.23 18.14
C ALA A 238 -18.07 1.26 16.83
N GLN A 239 -18.48 2.44 16.38
CA GLN A 239 -19.20 2.59 15.11
C GLN A 239 -18.35 2.14 13.92
N ALA A 240 -17.09 2.60 13.85
CA ALA A 240 -16.19 2.25 12.75
C ALA A 240 -15.89 0.73 12.73
N SER A 241 -15.72 0.11 13.91
CA SER A 241 -15.57 -1.34 14.08
C SER A 241 -16.81 -2.11 13.63
N GLN A 242 -18.02 -1.62 13.93
CA GLN A 242 -19.28 -2.22 13.49
C GLN A 242 -19.49 -2.08 11.99
N ASP A 243 -19.17 -0.93 11.40
CA ASP A 243 -19.28 -0.70 9.96
C ASP A 243 -18.38 -1.66 9.18
N LEU A 244 -17.13 -1.80 9.62
CA LEU A 244 -16.19 -2.75 9.03
C LEU A 244 -16.69 -4.19 9.11
N GLN A 245 -17.18 -4.62 10.29
CA GLN A 245 -17.72 -5.96 10.48
C GLN A 245 -18.95 -6.22 9.59
N ARG A 246 -19.88 -5.26 9.52
CA ARG A 246 -21.08 -5.38 8.69
C ARG A 246 -20.72 -5.52 7.21
N THR A 247 -19.75 -4.75 6.72
CA THR A 247 -19.29 -4.86 5.33
C THR A 247 -18.65 -6.23 5.05
N TRP A 248 -17.85 -6.75 5.98
CA TRP A 248 -17.28 -8.09 5.87
C TRP A 248 -18.36 -9.18 5.82
N ASP A 249 -19.33 -9.12 6.72
CA ASP A 249 -20.41 -10.09 6.84
C ASP A 249 -21.34 -10.08 5.63
N ALA A 250 -21.58 -8.92 5.02
CA ALA A 250 -22.38 -8.80 3.81
C ALA A 250 -21.80 -9.61 2.63
N GLY A 251 -20.48 -9.79 2.56
CA GLY A 251 -19.83 -10.59 1.51
C GLY A 251 -19.75 -12.09 1.81
N GLN A 252 -19.95 -12.53 3.06
CA GLN A 252 -19.83 -13.95 3.45
C GLN A 252 -20.73 -14.91 2.66
N PRO A 253 -22.01 -14.59 2.36
CA PRO A 253 -22.85 -15.48 1.57
C PRO A 253 -22.30 -15.76 0.17
N LEU A 254 -21.52 -14.82 -0.40
CA LEU A 254 -20.94 -14.95 -1.73
C LEU A 254 -19.73 -15.87 -1.75
N ARG A 255 -18.96 -15.91 -0.67
CA ARG A 255 -17.82 -16.82 -0.51
C ARG A 255 -18.22 -18.29 -0.69
N ASN A 256 -19.42 -18.65 -0.22
CA ASN A 256 -19.93 -20.02 -0.22
C ASN A 256 -20.63 -20.41 -1.53
N ARG A 257 -20.72 -19.49 -2.51
CA ARG A 257 -21.31 -19.80 -3.82
C ARG A 257 -20.34 -20.63 -4.68
N PRO A 258 -20.85 -21.44 -5.62
CA PRO A 258 -20.03 -22.14 -6.58
C PRO A 258 -19.11 -21.19 -7.35
N GLN A 259 -17.84 -21.57 -7.48
CA GLN A 259 -16.84 -20.76 -8.18
C GLN A 259 -16.96 -20.99 -9.69
N SER A 260 -16.79 -19.90 -10.45
CA SER A 260 -16.60 -19.92 -11.90
C SER A 260 -15.17 -19.46 -12.20
N SER A 261 -14.67 -19.71 -13.41
CA SER A 261 -13.36 -19.18 -13.84
C SER A 261 -13.27 -17.66 -13.67
N ARG A 262 -14.38 -16.93 -13.84
CA ARG A 262 -14.46 -15.48 -13.67
C ARG A 262 -14.36 -15.04 -12.21
N THR A 263 -14.91 -15.81 -11.27
CA THR A 263 -14.96 -15.43 -9.85
C THR A 263 -13.84 -16.07 -9.04
N GLN A 264 -13.17 -17.09 -9.56
CA GLN A 264 -12.09 -17.81 -8.90
C GLN A 264 -10.98 -16.88 -8.38
N PRO A 265 -10.48 -15.87 -9.13
CA PRO A 265 -9.48 -14.94 -8.61
C PRO A 265 -9.98 -14.16 -7.38
N ALA A 266 -11.22 -13.68 -7.40
CA ALA A 266 -11.80 -12.97 -6.25
C ALA A 266 -12.06 -13.88 -5.04
N HIS A 267 -12.48 -15.14 -5.25
CA HIS A 267 -12.60 -16.11 -4.16
C HIS A 267 -11.23 -16.43 -3.55
N TYR A 268 -10.21 -16.58 -4.39
CA TYR A 268 -8.84 -16.79 -3.94
C TYR A 268 -8.34 -15.58 -3.16
N LEU A 269 -8.50 -14.37 -3.67
CA LEU A 269 -8.15 -13.14 -2.94
C LEU A 269 -8.87 -13.03 -1.60
N TRP A 270 -10.19 -13.29 -1.57
CA TRP A 270 -10.98 -13.31 -0.33
C TRP A 270 -10.38 -14.28 0.69
N SER A 271 -9.96 -15.47 0.25
CA SER A 271 -9.31 -16.46 1.11
C SER A 271 -8.00 -15.96 1.70
N GLN A 272 -7.18 -15.26 0.90
CA GLN A 272 -5.91 -14.69 1.33
C GLN A 272 -6.11 -13.56 2.35
N ILE A 273 -7.11 -12.70 2.15
CA ILE A 273 -7.36 -11.57 3.06
C ILE A 273 -8.19 -11.95 4.31
N THR A 274 -8.75 -13.17 4.38
CA THR A 274 -9.64 -13.56 5.51
C THR A 274 -8.94 -13.43 6.86
N ARG A 275 -7.75 -14.01 7.01
CA ARG A 275 -6.99 -13.95 8.26
C ARG A 275 -6.57 -12.52 8.64
N PRO A 276 -5.97 -11.71 7.74
CA PRO A 276 -5.62 -10.34 8.09
C PRO A 276 -6.84 -9.44 8.33
N ALA A 277 -7.96 -9.65 7.63
CA ALA A 277 -9.23 -8.96 7.90
C ALA A 277 -9.74 -9.22 9.33
N GLN A 278 -9.73 -10.49 9.77
CA GLN A 278 -10.11 -10.87 11.13
C GLN A 278 -9.18 -10.25 12.18
N ARG A 279 -7.87 -10.22 11.94
CA ARG A 279 -6.91 -9.56 12.84
C ARG A 279 -7.15 -8.07 12.96
N TYR A 280 -7.48 -7.42 11.85
CA TYR A 280 -7.79 -5.99 11.86
C TYR A 280 -9.05 -5.71 12.68
N GLN A 281 -10.10 -6.50 12.50
CA GLN A 281 -11.30 -6.44 13.32
C GLN A 281 -11.00 -6.67 14.82
N GLN A 282 -10.20 -7.68 15.15
CA GLN A 282 -9.83 -8.00 16.53
C GLN A 282 -9.05 -6.87 17.20
N ALA A 283 -8.13 -6.21 16.48
CA ALA A 283 -7.38 -5.08 17.00
C ALA A 283 -8.29 -3.87 17.32
N LEU A 284 -9.29 -3.62 16.46
CA LEU A 284 -10.30 -2.58 16.72
C LEU A 284 -11.13 -2.88 17.97
N LEU A 285 -11.53 -4.14 18.13
CA LEU A 285 -12.28 -4.59 19.31
C LEU A 285 -11.45 -4.54 20.60
N ALA A 286 -10.16 -4.88 20.54
CA ALA A 286 -9.26 -4.79 21.68
C ALA A 286 -9.15 -3.34 22.19
N LEU A 287 -8.79 -2.39 21.31
CA LEU A 287 -8.72 -0.97 21.68
C LEU A 287 -10.05 -0.48 22.26
N GLN A 288 -11.18 -0.87 21.65
CA GLN A 288 -12.49 -0.47 22.14
C GLN A 288 -12.75 -0.99 23.56
N GLN A 289 -12.49 -2.27 23.81
CA GLN A 289 -12.72 -2.91 25.10
C GLN A 289 -11.82 -2.32 26.18
N ASP A 290 -10.54 -2.13 25.88
CA ASP A 290 -9.56 -1.66 26.86
C ASP A 290 -9.73 -0.16 27.13
N TRP A 291 -10.20 0.61 26.16
CA TRP A 291 -10.63 1.99 26.39
C TRP A 291 -11.88 2.04 27.29
N GLN A 292 -12.89 1.19 27.06
CA GLN A 292 -14.07 1.11 27.93
C GLN A 292 -13.72 0.73 29.37
N LYS A 293 -12.70 -0.12 29.56
CA LYS A 293 -12.16 -0.50 30.87
C LYS A 293 -11.22 0.54 31.49
N GLN A 294 -11.00 1.68 30.82
CA GLN A 294 -10.09 2.72 31.26
C GLN A 294 -8.66 2.20 31.47
N ALA A 295 -8.18 1.36 30.56
CA ALA A 295 -6.79 0.89 30.56
C ALA A 295 -5.80 2.06 30.52
N GLU A 296 -4.57 1.80 30.97
CA GLU A 296 -3.53 2.82 31.04
C GLU A 296 -3.20 3.41 29.65
N PRO A 297 -2.85 4.71 29.56
CA PRO A 297 -2.59 5.36 28.27
C PRO A 297 -1.54 4.65 27.40
N GLN A 298 -0.54 4.04 28.02
CA GLN A 298 0.49 3.29 27.30
C GLN A 298 -0.11 2.07 26.59
N HIS A 299 -1.01 1.33 27.26
CA HIS A 299 -1.67 0.17 26.68
C HIS A 299 -2.59 0.57 25.50
N LEU A 300 -3.35 1.66 25.66
CA LEU A 300 -4.18 2.20 24.57
C LEU A 300 -3.34 2.65 23.36
N SER A 301 -2.12 3.16 23.60
CA SER A 301 -1.18 3.49 22.53
C SER A 301 -0.69 2.23 21.80
N GLU A 302 -0.42 1.15 22.53
CA GLU A 302 -0.01 -0.13 21.96
C GLU A 302 -1.11 -0.75 21.09
N ASP A 303 -2.36 -0.70 21.56
CA ASP A 303 -3.55 -1.14 20.82
C ASP A 303 -3.76 -0.32 19.54
N TYR A 304 -3.62 1.00 19.61
CA TYR A 304 -3.66 1.86 18.42
C TYR A 304 -2.61 1.43 17.39
N HIS A 305 -1.37 1.18 17.82
CA HIS A 305 -0.35 0.68 16.91
C HIS A 305 -0.66 -0.72 16.38
N ALA A 306 -1.34 -1.57 17.15
CA ALA A 306 -1.80 -2.88 16.68
C ALA A 306 -2.83 -2.78 15.54
N ILE A 307 -3.76 -1.82 15.64
CA ILE A 307 -4.72 -1.49 14.57
C ILE A 307 -3.98 -1.11 13.28
N MET A 308 -3.01 -0.20 13.37
CA MET A 308 -2.24 0.25 12.20
C MET A 308 -1.50 -0.91 11.53
N ARG A 309 -0.85 -1.77 12.32
CA ARG A 309 -0.13 -2.96 11.81
C ARG A 309 -1.08 -3.96 11.15
N ALA A 310 -2.26 -4.19 11.75
CA ALA A 310 -3.23 -5.13 11.21
C ALA A 310 -3.84 -4.63 9.88
N TYR A 311 -4.10 -3.33 9.77
CA TYR A 311 -4.51 -2.70 8.50
C TYR A 311 -3.42 -2.78 7.43
N ASP A 312 -2.18 -2.41 7.77
CA ASP A 312 -1.03 -2.51 6.85
C ASP A 312 -0.89 -3.93 6.33
N SER A 313 -1.09 -4.90 7.23
CA SER A 313 -1.08 -6.30 6.87
C SER A 313 -2.16 -6.61 5.83
N LEU A 314 -3.43 -6.28 6.12
CA LEU A 314 -4.56 -6.50 5.22
C LEU A 314 -4.32 -5.90 3.83
N LEU A 315 -3.86 -4.65 3.77
CA LEU A 315 -3.59 -3.94 2.53
C LEU A 315 -2.51 -4.66 1.70
N SER A 316 -1.47 -5.18 2.35
CA SER A 316 -0.39 -5.90 1.67
C SER A 316 -0.88 -7.16 0.94
N TYR A 317 -1.72 -7.99 1.57
CA TYR A 317 -2.27 -9.19 0.90
C TYR A 317 -3.18 -8.82 -0.25
N TYR A 318 -3.98 -7.77 -0.06
CA TYR A 318 -4.85 -7.27 -1.11
C TYR A 318 -4.06 -6.80 -2.34
N ASN A 319 -2.98 -6.02 -2.12
CA ASN A 319 -2.15 -5.48 -3.18
C ASN A 319 -1.26 -6.54 -3.86
N LYS A 320 -0.80 -7.56 -3.13
CA LYS A 320 0.05 -8.63 -3.68
C LYS A 320 -0.64 -9.40 -4.81
N GLN A 321 -1.94 -9.65 -4.71
CA GLN A 321 -2.67 -10.35 -5.78
C GLN A 321 -3.03 -9.45 -6.95
N ALA A 322 -3.28 -8.16 -6.71
CA ALA A 322 -3.45 -7.20 -7.80
C ALA A 322 -2.21 -7.12 -8.72
N GLN A 323 -1.03 -7.47 -8.21
CA GLN A 323 0.22 -7.53 -8.99
C GLN A 323 0.47 -8.87 -9.69
N MET A 324 -0.20 -9.96 -9.31
CA MET A 324 -0.04 -11.28 -9.94
C MET A 324 -0.97 -11.50 -11.16
N ASP A 325 -2.00 -10.67 -11.30
CA ASP A 325 -2.98 -10.72 -12.41
C ASP A 325 -2.58 -9.83 -13.62
N TYR A 326 -1.33 -9.32 -13.67
CA TYR A 326 -0.77 -8.53 -14.78
C TYR A 326 0.45 -9.17 -15.44
#